data_AF-A0A8S0PZ56-F1
#
_entry.id   AF-A0A8S0PZ56-F1
#
_cell.length_a   1.000
_cell.length_b   1.000
_cell.length_c   1.000
_cell.angle_alpha   90.00
_cell.angle_beta   90.00
_cell.angle_gamma   90.00
#
_symmetry.space_group_name_H-M   'P 1'
#
loop_
_entity.id
_entity.type
_entity.pdbx_description
1 polymer ?
#
loop_
_entity_poly.entity_id
_entity_poly.type
_entity_poly.pdbx_seq_one_letter_code
_entity_poly.pdbx_strand_id
1 'polypeptide(L)'
;MEALQPPPKLQRLQMYGYDGTQLPVWITTSLSYLRVLRIDSFENCSSLPPLGKLPMLEELEISNMESMKYVGNELLGVMETIQELPNAGPAFQKLRKLSFYSCRDWEKWDDITGDEKDRLLIMPCLRELDIHYCDKLKALPHCLLSALEYLTVKDSSCLASLYGDRTGDEWDKISHIPHIKVDSLEDIRLNKLERQRAYEMYRKMRARISLKRSDSANCSRSLKTLKRPQVKVIKADGCENGQICGGSVLKNYFLRLVVIE
;
A
#
# COMPACT_ATOMS: atom_id res chain seq x y z
N MET A 1 0.59 9.90 19.21
CA MET A 1 0.40 8.74 18.27
C MET A 1 1.20 7.46 18.62
N GLU A 2 1.97 7.41 19.71
CA GLU A 2 2.83 6.26 20.09
C GLU A 2 2.10 5.14 20.84
N ALA A 3 0.87 5.37 21.30
CA ALA A 3 0.12 4.46 22.18
C ALA A 3 -0.52 3.22 21.49
N LEU A 4 -0.19 2.95 20.23
CA LEU A 4 -0.87 1.93 19.39
C LEU A 4 0.08 0.88 18.82
N GLN A 5 1.25 0.74 19.44
CA GLN A 5 2.25 -0.21 19.00
C GLN A 5 1.69 -1.64 19.10
N PRO A 6 1.62 -2.40 17.99
CA PRO A 6 1.20 -3.79 18.02
C PRO A 6 2.23 -4.64 18.77
N PRO A 7 1.88 -5.88 19.16
CA PRO A 7 2.84 -6.82 19.70
C PRO A 7 4.06 -6.97 18.77
N PRO A 8 5.30 -6.97 19.29
CA PRO A 8 6.51 -6.95 18.45
C PRO A 8 6.71 -8.23 17.62
N LYS A 9 6.06 -9.34 18.01
CA LYS A 9 6.07 -10.62 17.28
C LYS A 9 4.94 -10.74 16.23
N LEU A 10 4.23 -9.64 15.94
CA LEU A 10 3.16 -9.64 14.97
C LEU A 10 3.66 -10.00 13.58
N GLN A 11 2.99 -10.96 12.92
CA GLN A 11 3.34 -11.38 11.56
C GLN A 11 2.49 -10.73 10.48
N ARG A 12 1.25 -10.33 10.78
CA ARG A 12 0.32 -9.75 9.80
C ARG A 12 -0.34 -8.50 10.35
N LEU A 13 -0.19 -7.39 9.65
CA LEU A 13 -0.76 -6.11 10.03
C LEU A 13 -1.58 -5.57 8.85
N GLN A 14 -2.85 -5.28 9.09
CA GLN A 14 -3.66 -4.52 8.16
C GLN A 14 -4.09 -3.20 8.81
N MET A 15 -3.86 -2.10 8.09
CA MET A 15 -4.17 -0.75 8.51
C MET A 15 -5.21 -0.17 7.55
N TYR A 16 -6.28 0.40 8.09
CA TYR A 16 -7.33 1.01 7.29
C TYR A 16 -7.72 2.40 7.82
N GLY A 17 -7.91 3.35 6.90
CA GLY A 17 -8.57 4.63 7.17
C GLY A 17 -7.74 5.60 7.98
N TYR A 18 -6.43 5.66 7.73
CA TYR A 18 -5.54 6.61 8.37
C TYR A 18 -5.69 7.99 7.71
N ASP A 19 -6.11 8.97 8.49
CA ASP A 19 -6.31 10.35 8.00
C ASP A 19 -5.10 11.26 8.29
N GLY A 20 -4.06 10.70 8.92
CA GLY A 20 -2.81 11.43 9.14
C GLY A 20 -1.98 11.52 7.86
N THR A 21 -1.04 12.45 7.86
CA THR A 21 -0.21 12.76 6.68
C THR A 21 1.01 11.86 6.54
N GLN A 22 1.45 11.19 7.62
CA GLN A 22 2.62 10.31 7.64
C GLN A 22 2.37 9.08 8.50
N LEU A 23 2.81 7.89 8.07
CA LEU A 23 2.70 6.70 8.89
C LEU A 23 3.50 6.82 10.21
N PRO A 24 3.03 6.20 11.30
CA PRO A 24 3.78 6.15 12.55
C PRO A 24 5.15 5.46 12.37
N VAL A 25 6.20 6.06 12.94
CA VAL A 25 7.59 5.56 12.85
C VAL A 25 7.74 4.14 13.40
N TRP A 26 6.94 3.75 14.40
CA TRP A 26 7.00 2.43 15.04
C TRP A 26 6.78 1.26 14.06
N ILE A 27 6.14 1.51 12.91
CA ILE A 27 5.97 0.49 11.86
C ILE A 27 7.34 -0.03 11.42
N THR A 28 8.33 0.85 11.28
CA THR A 28 9.66 0.49 10.79
C THR A 28 10.65 0.11 11.90
N THR A 29 10.40 0.53 13.15
CA THR A 29 11.36 0.31 14.26
C THR A 29 11.01 -0.87 15.17
N SER A 30 9.75 -1.31 15.20
CA SER A 30 9.26 -2.23 16.23
C SER A 30 8.65 -3.54 15.73
N LEU A 31 8.52 -3.70 14.41
CA LEU A 31 7.81 -4.84 13.78
C LEU A 31 8.75 -5.79 13.03
N SER A 32 9.82 -6.24 13.68
CA SER A 32 10.88 -7.04 13.04
C SER A 32 10.42 -8.42 12.54
N TYR A 33 9.28 -8.93 13.01
CA TYR A 33 8.71 -10.22 12.61
C TYR A 33 7.56 -10.09 11.59
N LEU A 34 7.25 -8.87 11.15
CA LEU A 34 6.13 -8.63 10.25
C LEU A 34 6.44 -9.24 8.88
N ARG A 35 5.54 -10.12 8.43
CA ARG A 35 5.61 -10.82 7.15
C ARG A 35 4.63 -10.23 6.13
N VAL A 36 3.48 -9.77 6.58
CA VAL A 36 2.45 -9.19 5.70
C VAL A 36 2.01 -7.83 6.23
N LEU A 37 2.12 -6.81 5.38
CA LEU A 37 1.65 -5.47 5.65
C LEU A 37 0.63 -5.06 4.57
N ARG A 38 -0.57 -4.67 5.00
CA ARG A 38 -1.58 -4.11 4.11
C ARG A 38 -1.96 -2.72 4.59
N ILE A 39 -1.79 -1.72 3.74
CA ILE A 39 -2.13 -0.33 4.00
C ILE A 39 -3.27 0.04 3.06
N ASP A 40 -4.40 0.44 3.62
CA ASP A 40 -5.61 0.77 2.84
C ASP A 40 -6.21 2.11 3.26
N SER A 41 -6.54 2.95 2.27
CA SER A 41 -7.34 4.18 2.44
C SER A 41 -6.63 5.23 3.31
N PHE A 42 -5.40 5.56 2.93
CA PHE A 42 -4.57 6.60 3.55
C PHE A 42 -4.65 7.88 2.70
N GLU A 43 -5.80 8.56 2.74
CA GLU A 43 -6.16 9.59 1.76
C GLU A 43 -5.27 10.82 1.78
N ASN A 44 -4.76 11.24 2.95
CA ASN A 44 -3.88 12.41 3.08
C ASN A 44 -2.39 12.07 3.10
N CYS A 45 -2.04 10.78 2.98
CA CYS A 45 -0.67 10.35 3.09
C CYS A 45 -0.01 10.40 1.71
N SER A 46 0.85 11.41 1.51
CA SER A 46 1.56 11.63 0.26
C SER A 46 2.91 10.90 0.18
N SER A 47 3.43 10.44 1.32
CA SER A 47 4.69 9.69 1.40
C SER A 47 4.60 8.52 2.36
N LEU A 48 5.21 7.40 1.97
CA LEU A 48 5.32 6.21 2.80
C LEU A 48 6.61 6.27 3.62
N PRO A 49 6.62 5.66 4.82
CA PRO A 49 7.83 5.54 5.61
C PRO A 49 8.78 4.52 4.94
N PRO A 50 10.02 4.42 5.45
CA PRO A 50 11.03 3.40 5.12
C PRO A 50 10.63 1.92 5.27
N LEU A 51 9.57 1.45 4.61
CA LEU A 51 9.07 0.08 4.73
C LEU A 51 10.09 -0.97 4.29
N GLY A 52 11.06 -0.61 3.45
CA GLY A 52 12.17 -1.47 3.04
C GLY A 52 13.08 -1.92 4.18
N LYS A 53 13.02 -1.26 5.34
CA LYS A 53 13.77 -1.66 6.55
C LYS A 53 13.15 -2.85 7.29
N LEU A 54 11.97 -3.32 6.89
CA LEU A 54 11.31 -4.47 7.52
C LEU A 54 12.00 -5.78 7.09
N PRO A 55 12.73 -6.48 7.99
CA PRO A 55 13.65 -7.54 7.58
C PRO A 55 12.94 -8.84 7.18
N MET A 56 11.72 -9.08 7.69
CA MET A 56 10.96 -10.31 7.47
C MET A 56 9.75 -10.13 6.55
N LEU A 57 9.58 -8.96 5.94
CA LEU A 57 8.41 -8.65 5.14
C LEU A 57 8.44 -9.46 3.84
N GLU A 58 7.39 -10.22 3.60
CA GLU A 58 7.20 -11.10 2.44
C GLU A 58 6.12 -10.57 1.50
N GLU A 59 5.09 -9.91 2.03
CA GLU A 59 3.99 -9.33 1.25
C GLU A 59 3.71 -7.89 1.69
N LEU A 60 3.68 -6.98 0.71
CA LEU A 60 3.27 -5.59 0.88
C LEU A 60 2.12 -5.27 -0.06
N GLU A 61 1.01 -4.81 0.50
CA GLU A 61 -0.15 -4.33 -0.25
C GLU A 61 -0.42 -2.87 0.11
N ILE A 62 -0.52 -2.02 -0.91
CA ILE A 62 -0.87 -0.61 -0.78
C ILE A 62 -2.12 -0.35 -1.60
N SER A 63 -3.18 0.09 -0.95
CA SER A 63 -4.51 0.20 -1.53
C SER A 63 -5.14 1.57 -1.24
N ASN A 64 -5.84 2.14 -2.22
CA ASN A 64 -6.62 3.38 -2.07
C ASN A 64 -5.82 4.56 -1.46
N MET A 65 -4.57 4.76 -1.89
CA MET A 65 -3.75 5.92 -1.51
C MET A 65 -3.89 7.03 -2.54
N GLU A 66 -4.96 7.82 -2.46
CA GLU A 66 -5.26 8.86 -3.47
C GLU A 66 -4.24 10.02 -3.48
N SER A 67 -3.58 10.36 -2.37
CA SER A 67 -2.55 11.43 -2.38
C SER A 67 -1.15 10.97 -2.82
N MET A 68 -0.94 9.67 -3.03
CA MET A 68 0.37 9.14 -3.43
C MET A 68 0.60 9.41 -4.91
N LYS A 69 1.51 10.33 -5.23
CA LYS A 69 1.85 10.70 -6.62
C LYS A 69 3.10 10.03 -7.16
N TYR A 70 4.00 9.66 -6.26
CA TYR A 70 5.31 9.13 -6.60
C TYR A 70 5.68 8.04 -5.59
N VAL A 71 6.41 7.04 -6.07
CA VAL A 71 7.07 6.02 -5.26
C VAL A 71 8.54 6.00 -5.66
N GLY A 72 9.44 6.21 -4.70
CA GLY A 72 10.86 6.01 -4.91
C GLY A 72 11.61 5.67 -3.62
N ASN A 73 12.75 6.31 -3.40
CA ASN A 73 13.78 5.92 -2.42
C ASN A 73 13.27 5.96 -0.97
N GLU A 74 12.28 6.80 -0.67
CA GLU A 74 11.65 6.94 0.65
C GLU A 74 11.03 5.64 1.13
N LEU A 75 10.45 4.84 0.22
CA LEU A 75 9.85 3.55 0.55
C LEU A 75 10.92 2.53 0.96
N LEU A 76 12.11 2.60 0.38
CA LEU A 76 13.20 1.66 0.68
C LEU A 76 13.86 1.95 2.02
N GLY A 77 13.82 3.20 2.48
CA GLY A 77 14.55 3.60 3.67
C GLY A 77 16.05 3.83 3.46
N VAL A 78 16.47 3.92 2.20
CA VAL A 78 17.83 4.27 1.81
C VAL A 78 17.91 5.79 1.83
N MET A 79 18.05 6.40 3.01
CA MET A 79 18.42 7.80 3.08
C MET A 79 19.92 7.90 2.80
N GLU A 80 20.21 8.63 1.72
CA GLU A 80 21.50 9.25 1.39
C GLU A 80 22.65 8.28 1.10
N THR A 81 22.84 8.08 -0.21
CA THR A 81 24.02 7.55 -0.88
C THR A 81 24.27 6.05 -0.72
N ILE A 82 24.12 5.34 -1.83
CA ILE A 82 24.70 4.01 -2.06
C ILE A 82 26.26 4.08 -2.04
N GLN A 83 26.82 5.28 -1.85
CA GLN A 83 28.25 5.57 -1.86
C GLN A 83 28.90 5.67 -0.47
N GLU A 84 28.16 5.82 0.65
CA GLU A 84 28.80 6.05 1.97
C GLU A 84 28.59 5.00 3.06
N LEU A 85 27.75 3.97 2.87
CA LEU A 85 27.56 2.92 3.89
C LEU A 85 27.67 1.50 3.29
N PRO A 86 28.85 0.85 3.37
CA PRO A 86 29.05 -0.56 3.01
C PRO A 86 28.18 -1.56 3.81
N ASN A 87 27.47 -1.08 4.83
CA ASN A 87 26.72 -1.89 5.80
C ASN A 87 25.19 -1.69 5.72
N ALA A 88 24.68 -0.87 4.81
CA ALA A 88 23.24 -0.79 4.56
C ALA A 88 22.83 -2.05 3.77
N GLY A 89 22.41 -3.09 4.49
CA GLY A 89 21.93 -4.33 3.87
C GLY A 89 20.75 -4.09 2.91
N PRO A 90 20.41 -5.07 2.05
CA PRO A 90 19.39 -4.89 1.03
C PRO A 90 18.06 -4.40 1.60
N ALA A 91 17.41 -3.46 0.92
CA ALA A 91 16.03 -3.08 1.22
C ALA A 91 15.11 -4.24 0.80
N PHE A 92 14.07 -4.51 1.60
CA PHE A 92 13.07 -5.56 1.31
C PHE A 92 13.69 -6.95 1.04
N GLN A 93 14.56 -7.40 1.95
CA GLN A 93 15.35 -8.63 1.79
C GLN A 93 14.54 -9.90 1.50
N LYS A 94 13.31 -9.96 2.00
CA LYS A 94 12.43 -11.14 1.88
C LYS A 94 11.14 -10.87 1.11
N LEU A 95 10.96 -9.67 0.56
CA LEU A 95 9.71 -9.30 -0.09
C LEU A 95 9.54 -10.14 -1.35
N ARG A 96 8.45 -10.90 -1.43
CA ARG A 96 8.12 -11.78 -2.56
C ARG A 96 7.00 -11.22 -3.41
N LYS A 97 6.02 -10.57 -2.77
CA LYS A 97 4.83 -10.03 -3.42
C LYS A 97 4.66 -8.55 -3.08
N LEU A 98 4.55 -7.73 -4.11
CA LEU A 98 4.23 -6.31 -4.01
C LEU A 98 2.96 -6.04 -4.79
N SER A 99 2.00 -5.35 -4.17
CA SER A 99 0.73 -5.07 -4.81
C SER A 99 0.24 -3.65 -4.57
N PHE A 100 -0.21 -3.00 -5.63
CA PHE A 100 -0.83 -1.67 -5.61
C PHE A 100 -2.25 -1.74 -6.18
N TYR A 101 -3.22 -1.24 -5.41
CA TYR A 101 -4.62 -1.23 -5.83
C TYR A 101 -5.24 0.17 -5.71
N SER A 102 -5.83 0.68 -6.78
CA SER A 102 -6.57 1.95 -6.77
C SER A 102 -5.76 3.16 -6.28
N CYS A 103 -4.46 3.20 -6.59
CA CYS A 103 -3.59 4.37 -6.37
C CYS A 103 -3.70 5.34 -7.56
N ARG A 104 -4.83 6.04 -7.67
CA ARG A 104 -5.24 6.71 -8.91
C ARG A 104 -4.41 7.94 -9.31
N ASP A 105 -3.84 8.65 -8.34
CA ASP A 105 -2.97 9.80 -8.62
C ASP A 105 -1.49 9.45 -8.71
N TRP A 106 -1.14 8.16 -8.62
CA TRP A 106 0.23 7.71 -8.75
C TRP A 106 0.70 7.85 -10.19
N GLU A 107 1.68 8.71 -10.42
CA GLU A 107 2.15 9.09 -11.76
C GLU A 107 3.50 8.48 -12.10
N LYS A 108 4.40 8.36 -11.13
CA LYS A 108 5.79 7.98 -11.36
C LYS A 108 6.28 6.96 -10.34
N TRP A 109 6.96 5.93 -10.83
CA TRP A 109 7.74 5.01 -10.01
C TRP A 109 9.17 5.06 -10.50
N ASP A 110 10.06 5.61 -9.69
CA ASP A 110 11.44 5.87 -10.10
C ASP A 110 12.26 4.59 -10.15
N ASP A 111 13.14 4.49 -11.15
CA ASP A 111 14.23 3.53 -11.14
C ASP A 111 15.14 3.87 -9.97
N ILE A 112 15.00 3.08 -8.90
CA ILE A 112 15.54 3.44 -7.59
C ILE A 112 17.09 3.35 -7.55
N THR A 113 17.72 2.97 -8.66
CA THR A 113 19.17 2.76 -8.82
C THR A 113 19.64 3.23 -10.18
N GLY A 114 20.74 3.99 -10.21
CA GLY A 114 21.42 4.38 -11.45
C GLY A 114 22.33 3.30 -12.05
N ASP A 115 22.63 2.22 -11.30
CA ASP A 115 23.58 1.17 -11.71
C ASP A 115 22.98 -0.25 -11.49
N GLU A 116 23.36 -1.22 -12.32
CA GLU A 116 22.86 -2.60 -12.28
C GLU A 116 23.30 -3.35 -11.02
N LYS A 117 24.45 -2.99 -10.44
CA LYS A 117 24.95 -3.59 -9.18
C LYS A 117 24.06 -3.30 -7.99
N ASP A 118 23.43 -2.14 -7.97
CA ASP A 118 22.58 -1.70 -6.87
C ASP A 118 21.22 -2.42 -6.88
N ARG A 119 20.88 -3.12 -7.97
CA ARG A 119 19.66 -3.95 -8.05
C ARG A 119 19.66 -5.10 -7.04
N LEU A 120 20.83 -5.70 -6.79
CA LEU A 120 20.95 -6.76 -5.78
C LEU A 120 20.69 -6.24 -4.36
N LEU A 121 20.69 -4.92 -4.17
CA LEU A 121 20.44 -4.26 -2.91
C LEU A 121 18.96 -3.91 -2.70
N ILE A 122 18.07 -4.14 -3.69
CA ILE A 122 16.67 -3.72 -3.61
C ILE A 122 15.75 -4.87 -4.00
N MET A 123 14.92 -5.31 -3.06
CA MET A 123 13.89 -6.33 -3.26
C MET A 123 14.41 -7.62 -3.96
N PRO A 124 15.54 -8.22 -3.53
CA PRO A 124 16.19 -9.34 -4.24
C PRO A 124 15.30 -10.59 -4.39
N CYS A 125 14.28 -10.73 -3.53
CA CYS A 125 13.36 -11.86 -3.52
C CYS A 125 12.02 -11.57 -4.21
N LEU A 126 11.83 -10.40 -4.83
CA LEU A 126 10.55 -10.06 -5.46
C LEU A 126 10.29 -11.00 -6.63
N ARG A 127 9.10 -11.60 -6.67
CA ARG A 127 8.65 -12.54 -7.70
C ARG A 127 7.30 -12.16 -8.30
N GLU A 128 6.46 -11.48 -7.52
CA GLU A 128 5.10 -11.12 -7.93
C GLU A 128 4.88 -9.61 -7.80
N LEU A 129 4.42 -8.99 -8.88
CA LEU A 129 4.00 -7.60 -8.92
C LEU A 129 2.56 -7.51 -9.46
N ASP A 130 1.65 -6.99 -8.63
CA ASP A 130 0.25 -6.75 -9.02
C ASP A 130 -0.06 -5.26 -8.99
N ILE A 131 -0.53 -4.69 -10.11
CA ILE A 131 -0.91 -3.28 -10.24
C ILE A 131 -2.29 -3.18 -10.84
N HIS A 132 -3.26 -2.79 -10.03
CA HIS A 132 -4.66 -2.72 -10.42
C HIS A 132 -5.23 -1.33 -10.20
N TYR A 133 -5.99 -0.78 -11.16
CA TYR A 133 -6.66 0.51 -11.03
C TYR A 133 -5.73 1.71 -10.77
N CYS A 134 -4.52 1.70 -11.36
CA CYS A 134 -3.50 2.74 -11.23
C CYS A 134 -3.35 3.51 -12.56
N ASP A 135 -4.38 4.26 -12.94
CA ASP A 135 -4.55 4.79 -14.29
C ASP A 135 -3.48 5.80 -14.73
N LYS A 136 -2.86 6.52 -13.80
CA LYS A 136 -1.86 7.55 -14.08
C LYS A 136 -0.41 7.05 -14.07
N LEU A 137 -0.17 5.82 -13.63
CA LEU A 137 1.19 5.30 -13.51
C LEU A 137 1.76 5.09 -14.91
N LYS A 138 2.81 5.85 -15.23
CA LYS A 138 3.31 5.93 -16.60
C LYS A 138 4.17 4.74 -17.00
N ALA A 139 5.01 4.22 -16.10
CA ALA A 139 5.93 3.13 -16.40
C ALA A 139 6.30 2.36 -15.12
N LEU A 140 6.83 1.15 -15.29
CA LEU A 140 7.38 0.34 -14.20
C LEU A 140 8.89 0.54 -14.08
N PRO A 141 9.47 0.47 -12.86
CA PRO A 141 10.91 0.58 -12.67
C PRO A 141 11.60 -0.68 -13.22
N HIS A 142 12.48 -0.50 -14.19
CA HIS A 142 13.17 -1.58 -14.91
C HIS A 142 14.00 -2.46 -13.98
N CYS A 143 14.58 -1.87 -12.93
CA CYS A 143 15.41 -2.62 -11.97
C CYS A 143 14.64 -3.77 -11.29
N LEU A 144 13.33 -3.62 -11.10
CA LEU A 144 12.48 -4.63 -10.45
C LEU A 144 11.97 -5.71 -11.42
N LEU A 145 11.97 -5.46 -12.73
CA LEU A 145 11.33 -6.33 -13.73
C LEU A 145 12.15 -7.58 -14.07
N SER A 146 13.47 -7.50 -13.90
CA SER A 146 14.41 -8.57 -14.31
C SER A 146 14.25 -9.90 -13.55
N ALA A 147 13.77 -9.86 -12.30
CA ALA A 147 13.66 -11.03 -11.42
C ALA A 147 12.21 -11.51 -11.18
N LEU A 148 11.22 -10.86 -11.83
CA LEU A 148 9.81 -11.20 -11.67
C LEU A 148 9.47 -12.53 -12.35
N GLU A 149 8.64 -13.32 -11.68
CA GLU A 149 8.00 -14.51 -12.22
C GLU A 149 6.57 -14.19 -12.70
N TYR A 150 5.89 -13.29 -12.00
CA TYR A 150 4.51 -12.90 -12.25
C TYR A 150 4.35 -11.38 -12.29
N LEU A 151 3.74 -10.88 -13.37
CA LEU A 151 3.33 -9.49 -13.52
C LEU A 151 1.86 -9.43 -13.90
N THR A 152 1.04 -8.82 -13.02
CA THR A 152 -0.36 -8.54 -13.32
C THR A 152 -0.60 -7.05 -13.36
N VAL A 153 -0.99 -6.52 -14.53
CA VAL A 153 -1.47 -5.15 -14.70
C VAL A 153 -2.93 -5.22 -15.14
N LYS A 154 -3.83 -4.75 -14.28
CA LYS A 154 -5.26 -4.71 -14.59
C LYS A 154 -5.79 -3.31 -14.49
N ASP A 155 -6.73 -2.99 -15.37
CA ASP A 155 -7.50 -1.75 -15.28
C ASP A 155 -6.63 -0.50 -15.02
N SER A 156 -5.46 -0.41 -15.65
CA SER A 156 -4.49 0.68 -15.44
C SER A 156 -4.12 1.29 -16.80
N SER A 157 -4.80 2.38 -17.19
CA SER A 157 -4.80 2.85 -18.58
C SER A 157 -3.42 3.21 -19.16
N CYS A 158 -2.55 3.89 -18.42
CA CYS A 158 -1.23 4.26 -18.92
C CYS A 158 -0.35 3.02 -19.15
N LEU A 159 -0.29 2.10 -18.20
CA LEU A 159 0.46 0.86 -18.37
C LEU A 159 -0.13 -0.04 -19.46
N ALA A 160 -1.47 -0.09 -19.59
CA ALA A 160 -2.13 -0.80 -20.68
C ALA A 160 -1.79 -0.20 -22.05
N SER A 161 -1.60 1.13 -22.14
CA SER A 161 -1.15 1.76 -23.39
C SER A 161 0.31 1.45 -23.73
N LEU A 162 1.16 1.14 -22.74
CA LEU A 162 2.56 0.78 -22.98
C LEU A 162 2.77 -0.71 -23.27
N TYR A 163 2.04 -1.57 -22.56
CA TYR A 163 2.30 -3.00 -22.55
C TYR A 163 1.14 -3.83 -23.12
N GLY A 164 -0.03 -3.24 -23.30
CA GLY A 164 -1.26 -3.96 -23.64
C GLY A 164 -1.32 -4.44 -25.10
N ASP A 165 -0.58 -3.82 -26.01
CA ASP A 165 -0.46 -4.25 -27.41
C ASP A 165 0.58 -5.38 -27.60
N ARG A 166 1.43 -5.60 -26.59
CA ARG A 166 2.54 -6.57 -26.59
C ARG A 166 3.57 -6.32 -27.70
N THR A 167 3.85 -5.07 -28.01
CA THR A 167 4.82 -4.69 -29.05
C THR A 167 5.73 -3.55 -28.62
N GLY A 168 6.87 -3.43 -29.32
CA GLY A 168 7.81 -2.31 -29.15
C GLY A 168 8.75 -2.44 -27.96
N ASP A 169 9.68 -1.49 -27.88
CA ASP A 169 10.80 -1.49 -26.91
C ASP A 169 10.32 -1.57 -25.45
N GLU A 170 9.16 -1.01 -25.13
CA GLU A 170 8.60 -1.06 -23.77
C GLU A 170 8.12 -2.46 -23.39
N TRP A 171 7.51 -3.19 -24.33
CA TRP A 171 7.10 -4.57 -24.10
C TRP A 171 8.31 -5.49 -23.96
N ASP A 172 9.35 -5.29 -24.78
CA ASP A 172 10.55 -6.12 -24.75
C ASP A 172 11.21 -6.14 -23.37
N LYS A 173 11.15 -5.03 -22.64
CA LYS A 173 11.64 -4.90 -21.25
C LYS A 173 10.92 -5.77 -20.22
N ILE A 174 9.71 -6.26 -20.52
CA ILE A 174 8.97 -7.15 -19.62
C ILE A 174 8.71 -8.52 -20.22
N SER A 175 8.91 -8.69 -21.53
CA SER A 175 8.60 -9.90 -22.30
C SER A 175 9.30 -11.16 -21.80
N HIS A 176 10.42 -11.03 -21.09
CA HIS A 176 11.16 -12.13 -20.49
C HIS A 176 10.48 -12.71 -19.24
N ILE A 177 9.49 -12.02 -18.65
CA ILE A 177 8.77 -12.48 -17.45
C ILE A 177 7.89 -13.69 -17.82
N PRO A 178 7.96 -14.84 -17.11
CA PRO A 178 7.21 -16.04 -17.47
C PRO A 178 5.69 -15.91 -17.47
N HIS A 179 5.12 -15.18 -16.51
CA HIS A 179 3.68 -15.07 -16.32
C HIS A 179 3.23 -13.61 -16.34
N ILE A 180 2.96 -13.10 -17.54
CA ILE A 180 2.51 -11.72 -17.76
C ILE A 180 1.03 -11.69 -18.08
N LYS A 181 0.27 -10.90 -17.31
CA LYS A 181 -1.11 -10.54 -17.60
C LYS A 181 -1.26 -9.02 -17.56
N VAL A 182 -1.37 -8.41 -18.73
CA VAL A 182 -1.70 -6.99 -18.89
C VAL A 182 -3.03 -6.90 -19.62
N ASP A 183 -3.99 -6.18 -19.05
CA ASP A 183 -5.25 -5.86 -19.73
C ASP A 183 -4.99 -4.88 -20.89
N SER A 184 -5.60 -5.11 -22.04
CA SER A 184 -5.56 -4.16 -23.15
C SER A 184 -6.45 -2.94 -22.88
N LEU A 185 -6.25 -1.86 -23.62
CA LEU A 185 -7.15 -0.70 -23.57
C LEU A 185 -8.60 -1.06 -23.92
N GLU A 186 -8.82 -2.09 -24.75
CA GLU A 186 -10.17 -2.55 -25.09
C GLU A 186 -10.79 -3.35 -23.94
N ASP A 187 -10.03 -4.24 -23.28
CA ASP A 187 -10.49 -4.95 -22.06
C ASP A 187 -10.92 -3.94 -21.00
N ILE A 188 -10.09 -2.92 -20.80
CA ILE A 188 -10.40 -1.77 -19.95
C ILE A 188 -11.72 -1.15 -20.45
N ARG A 189 -11.80 -0.70 -21.70
CA ARG A 189 -13.00 -0.02 -22.23
C ARG A 189 -14.29 -0.81 -21.98
N LEU A 190 -14.29 -2.12 -22.24
CA LEU A 190 -15.45 -3.01 -22.04
C LEU A 190 -15.88 -3.09 -20.57
N ASN A 191 -14.91 -3.11 -19.65
CA ASN A 191 -15.19 -3.22 -18.21
C ASN A 191 -15.58 -1.88 -17.56
N LYS A 192 -15.59 -0.75 -18.28
CA LYS A 192 -15.73 0.62 -17.71
C LYS A 192 -16.97 0.81 -16.83
N LEU A 193 -18.11 0.24 -17.22
CA LEU A 193 -19.37 0.42 -16.49
C LEU A 193 -19.43 -0.41 -15.21
N GLU A 194 -18.98 -1.66 -15.23
CA GLU A 194 -18.90 -2.51 -14.04
C GLU A 194 -17.90 -1.93 -13.03
N ARG A 195 -16.79 -1.37 -13.52
CA ARG A 195 -15.76 -0.70 -12.71
C ARG A 195 -16.28 0.55 -12.02
N GLN A 196 -17.01 1.40 -12.73
CA GLN A 196 -17.64 2.58 -12.13
C GLN A 196 -18.65 2.18 -11.05
N ARG A 197 -19.45 1.14 -11.31
CA ARG A 197 -20.41 0.59 -10.33
C ARG A 197 -19.72 0.02 -9.11
N ALA A 198 -18.64 -0.75 -9.27
CA ALA A 198 -17.88 -1.33 -8.17
C ALA A 198 -17.21 -0.24 -7.30
N TYR A 199 -16.60 0.78 -7.92
CA TYR A 199 -15.99 1.91 -7.18
C TYR A 199 -17.05 2.75 -6.46
N GLU A 200 -18.16 3.07 -7.12
CA GLU A 200 -19.26 3.76 -6.45
C GLU A 200 -19.87 2.92 -5.33
N MET A 201 -19.98 1.60 -5.51
CA MET A 201 -20.46 0.69 -4.48
C MET A 201 -19.49 0.67 -3.30
N TYR A 202 -18.17 0.61 -3.53
CA TYR A 202 -17.14 0.71 -2.50
C TYR A 202 -17.22 2.05 -1.77
N ARG A 203 -17.27 3.18 -2.50
CA ARG A 203 -17.43 4.53 -1.93
C ARG A 203 -18.73 4.66 -1.12
N LYS A 204 -19.86 4.13 -1.62
CA LYS A 204 -21.16 4.12 -0.94
C LYS A 204 -21.15 3.21 0.30
N MET A 205 -20.53 2.03 0.21
CA MET A 205 -20.36 1.10 1.33
C MET A 205 -19.50 1.75 2.43
N ARG A 206 -18.42 2.44 2.05
CA ARG A 206 -17.54 3.21 2.94
C ARG A 206 -18.27 4.40 3.60
N ALA A 207 -19.04 5.18 2.84
CA ALA A 207 -19.88 6.25 3.38
C ALA A 207 -20.91 5.70 4.39
N ARG A 208 -21.51 4.55 4.10
CA ARG A 208 -22.45 3.86 5.02
C ARG A 208 -21.76 3.32 6.27
N ILE A 209 -20.53 2.80 6.17
CA ILE A 209 -19.74 2.38 7.33
C ILE A 209 -19.35 3.59 8.19
N SER A 210 -19.13 4.76 7.58
CA SER A 210 -18.90 6.04 8.27
C SER A 210 -20.17 6.52 8.99
N LEU A 211 -21.32 6.53 8.30
CA LEU A 211 -22.63 6.96 8.85
C LEU A 211 -23.17 6.02 9.94
N LYS A 212 -23.06 4.69 9.78
CA LYS A 212 -23.46 3.75 10.84
C LYS A 212 -22.65 3.91 12.13
N ARG A 213 -21.49 4.57 12.09
CA ARG A 213 -20.68 4.88 13.29
C ARG A 213 -21.13 6.15 13.98
N SER A 214 -21.64 7.17 13.26
CA SER A 214 -22.23 8.36 13.89
C SER A 214 -23.50 8.02 14.66
N ASP A 215 -24.29 7.05 14.19
CA ASP A 215 -25.52 6.62 14.86
C ASP A 215 -25.23 5.70 16.07
N SER A 216 -24.10 4.99 16.06
CA SER A 216 -23.69 4.11 17.18
C SER A 216 -23.05 4.85 18.37
N ALA A 217 -22.80 6.16 18.25
CA ALA A 217 -22.32 6.99 19.35
C ALA A 217 -23.34 7.14 20.50
N ASN A 218 -24.53 6.54 20.37
CA ASN A 218 -25.59 6.57 21.39
C ASN A 218 -26.16 5.20 21.80
N CYS A 219 -25.49 4.08 21.49
CA CYS A 219 -26.01 2.77 21.93
C CYS A 219 -24.99 1.98 22.77
N SER A 220 -25.01 2.23 24.07
CA SER A 220 -24.58 1.26 25.07
C SER A 220 -25.63 0.16 25.17
N ARG A 221 -25.38 -1.02 24.57
CA ARG A 221 -25.87 -2.31 25.10
C ARG A 221 -25.28 -3.50 24.35
N SER A 222 -24.50 -4.27 25.11
CA SER A 222 -24.23 -5.71 25.05
C SER A 222 -24.48 -6.44 23.73
N LEU A 223 -23.40 -6.89 23.08
CA LEU A 223 -23.43 -8.07 22.22
C LEU A 223 -22.50 -9.14 22.77
N LYS A 224 -23.10 -10.11 23.45
CA LYS A 224 -22.48 -11.40 23.80
C LYS A 224 -22.36 -12.25 22.53
N THR A 225 -21.22 -12.95 22.47
CA THR A 225 -20.97 -14.23 21.77
C THR A 225 -21.16 -14.29 20.25
N LEU A 226 -20.03 -14.21 19.52
CA LEU A 226 -19.76 -15.06 18.37
C LEU A 226 -18.25 -15.38 18.37
N LYS A 227 -17.88 -16.66 18.48
CA LYS A 227 -16.48 -17.12 18.31
C LYS A 227 -16.06 -16.85 16.86
N ARG A 228 -15.37 -15.74 16.62
CA ARG A 228 -14.68 -15.42 15.37
C ARG A 228 -13.16 -15.58 15.59
N PRO A 229 -12.35 -15.79 14.54
CA PRO A 229 -10.89 -15.77 14.64
C PRO A 229 -10.46 -14.55 15.46
N GLN A 230 -9.40 -14.66 16.26
CA GLN A 230 -8.95 -13.59 17.16
C GLN A 230 -8.42 -12.38 16.39
N VAL A 231 -9.34 -11.63 15.77
CA VAL A 231 -9.06 -10.35 15.15
C VAL A 231 -9.05 -9.32 16.28
N LYS A 232 -7.86 -8.97 16.74
CA LYS A 232 -7.72 -7.85 17.67
C LYS A 232 -7.78 -6.56 16.86
N VAL A 233 -8.94 -5.90 16.92
CA VAL A 233 -9.08 -4.54 16.41
C VAL A 233 -8.56 -3.59 17.47
N ILE A 234 -7.38 -3.03 17.27
CA ILE A 234 -6.91 -1.92 18.10
C ILE A 234 -7.47 -0.65 17.48
N LYS A 235 -8.40 0.00 18.18
CA LYS A 235 -8.92 1.32 17.80
C LYS A 235 -8.03 2.39 18.41
N ALA A 236 -7.59 3.31 17.56
CA ALA A 236 -6.93 4.54 17.95
C ALA A 236 -7.97 5.64 18.12
N ASP A 237 -8.24 6.07 19.35
CA ASP A 237 -8.94 7.34 19.57
C ASP A 237 -7.87 8.44 19.64
N GLY A 238 -7.88 9.34 18.66
CA GLY A 238 -7.02 10.52 18.67
C GLY A 238 -7.52 11.55 19.68
N CYS A 239 -7.07 11.46 20.93
CA CYS A 239 -7.11 12.59 21.87
C CYS A 239 -5.68 12.97 22.23
N GLU A 240 -5.23 14.14 21.76
CA GLU A 240 -4.10 14.85 22.36
C GLU A 240 -4.66 16.02 23.18
N ASN A 241 -4.52 15.89 24.50
CA ASN A 241 -4.60 16.87 25.59
C ASN A 241 -5.45 18.15 25.43
N GLY A 242 -6.33 18.35 26.41
CA GLY A 242 -7.43 19.31 26.39
C GLY A 242 -7.06 20.80 26.35
N GLN A 243 -7.83 21.53 25.56
CA GLN A 243 -8.48 22.75 25.99
C GLN A 243 -9.78 22.90 25.20
N ILE A 244 -10.90 23.03 25.93
CA ILE A 244 -12.21 23.34 25.35
C ILE A 244 -12.15 24.81 24.93
N CYS A 245 -12.06 25.07 23.63
CA CYS A 245 -12.40 26.37 23.04
C CYS A 245 -13.58 26.13 22.08
N GLY A 246 -14.67 26.87 22.32
CA GLY A 246 -16.00 26.57 21.83
C GLY A 246 -16.14 26.44 20.31
N GLY A 247 -17.10 25.58 19.92
CA GLY A 247 -17.84 25.71 18.68
C GLY A 247 -17.08 25.38 17.40
N SER A 248 -16.67 24.12 17.19
CA SER A 248 -16.49 23.57 15.83
C SER A 248 -16.53 22.04 15.86
N VAL A 249 -17.12 21.45 14.82
CA VAL A 249 -17.32 20.01 14.60
C VAL A 249 -16.01 19.22 14.75
N LEU A 250 -15.92 18.35 15.75
CA LEU A 250 -14.83 17.36 15.88
C LEU A 250 -14.96 16.31 14.77
N LYS A 251 -14.09 16.37 13.77
CA LYS A 251 -13.82 15.24 12.87
C LYS A 251 -13.05 14.18 13.66
N ASN A 252 -13.73 13.12 14.09
CA ASN A 252 -13.06 11.99 14.75
C ASN A 252 -12.29 11.17 13.70
N TYR A 253 -10.96 11.24 13.73
CA TYR A 253 -10.05 10.51 12.86
C TYR A 253 -9.73 9.13 13.47
N PHE A 254 -10.18 8.04 12.82
CA PHE A 254 -10.02 6.68 13.35
C PHE A 254 -9.06 5.83 12.51
N LEU A 255 -7.82 5.66 12.96
CA LEU A 255 -6.98 4.56 12.48
C LEU A 255 -7.51 3.25 13.04
N ARG A 256 -7.83 2.29 12.17
CA ARG A 256 -8.14 0.91 12.58
C ARG A 256 -6.97 0.01 12.25
N LEU A 257 -6.37 -0.55 13.30
CA LEU A 257 -5.40 -1.62 13.17
C LEU A 257 -6.16 -2.94 13.30
N VAL A 258 -6.10 -3.75 12.25
CA VAL A 258 -6.61 -5.12 12.26
C VAL A 258 -5.38 -6.02 12.42
N VAL A 259 -5.21 -6.52 13.64
CA VAL A 259 -4.23 -7.56 13.95
C VAL A 259 -4.86 -8.90 13.63
N ILE A 260 -4.24 -9.63 12.70
CA ILE A 260 -4.62 -11.00 12.34
C ILE A 260 -3.54 -11.90 12.96
N GLU A 261 -3.89 -12.59 14.05
CA GLU A 261 -3.03 -13.59 14.70
C GLU A 261 -2.86 -14.84 13.82
#